data_AF-A0A6C0JMC8-F1
#
_entry.id   AF-A0A6C0JMC8-F1
#
_cell.length_a   1.000
_cell.length_b   1.000
_cell.length_c   1.000
_cell.angle_alpha   90.00
_cell.angle_beta   90.00
_cell.angle_gamma   90.00
#
_symmetry.space_group_name_H-M   'P 1'
#
loop_
_entity.id
_entity.type
_entity.pdbx_description
1 polymer ?
#
loop_
_entity_poly.entity_id
_entity_poly.type
_entity_poly.pdbx_seq_one_letter_code
_entity_poly.pdbx_strand_id
1 'polypeptide(L)'
;MSADWIVFSFDRKDDFPVILGKAFDFKEENVRRCNSTLVMEGENYYTVHRKVDKNIDLLMTYSISPFNFIRGYVYANGKEYNIVKTARYASLQIGNYCHDNVCVVQVDTNIFTDTKKDQLNNI
;
A
#
# COMPACT_ATOMS: atom_id res chain seq x y z
N MET A 1 4.48 6.17 13.92
CA MET A 1 3.85 4.84 14.06
C MET A 1 3.90 4.10 12.72
N SER A 2 4.55 2.94 12.68
CA SER A 2 4.63 2.06 11.50
C SER A 2 3.25 1.52 11.15
N ALA A 3 2.99 1.27 9.87
CA ALA A 3 1.92 0.36 9.49
C ALA A 3 2.57 -1.01 9.31
N ASP A 4 1.95 -2.05 9.86
CA ASP A 4 2.49 -3.41 9.81
C ASP A 4 1.97 -4.17 8.58
N TRP A 5 0.84 -3.71 8.05
CA TRP A 5 0.16 -4.28 6.90
C TRP A 5 -0.11 -3.24 5.82
N ILE A 6 0.12 -3.64 4.57
CA ILE A 6 -0.28 -2.92 3.37
C ILE A 6 -1.29 -3.74 2.59
N VAL A 7 -2.29 -3.06 2.02
CA VAL A 7 -3.27 -3.64 1.11
C VAL A 7 -3.25 -2.86 -0.19
N PHE A 8 -2.99 -3.55 -1.29
CA PHE A 8 -3.05 -2.94 -2.61
C PHE A 8 -4.47 -2.99 -3.16
N SER A 9 -5.03 -1.81 -3.47
CA SER A 9 -6.24 -1.66 -4.25
C SER A 9 -5.91 -1.22 -5.67
N PHE A 10 -6.60 -1.80 -6.64
CA PHE A 10 -6.40 -1.53 -8.07
C PHE A 10 -7.65 -0.99 -8.76
N ASP A 11 -8.80 -0.99 -8.08
CA ASP A 11 -10.01 -0.40 -8.62
C ASP A 11 -9.99 1.10 -8.38
N ARG A 12 -10.21 1.90 -9.42
CA ARG A 12 -10.30 3.37 -9.34
C ARG A 12 -11.64 3.86 -8.81
N LYS A 13 -12.65 2.99 -8.73
CA LYS A 13 -14.02 3.32 -8.31
C LYS A 13 -14.24 3.23 -6.80
N ASP A 14 -13.34 2.57 -6.08
CA ASP A 14 -13.52 2.34 -4.65
C ASP A 14 -13.13 3.57 -3.86
N ASP A 15 -14.13 4.22 -3.27
CA ASP A 15 -13.87 5.02 -2.10
C ASP A 15 -13.44 4.10 -0.96
N PHE A 16 -12.29 4.43 -0.34
CA PHE A 16 -11.79 3.61 0.74
C PHE A 16 -12.84 3.54 1.86
N PRO A 17 -13.08 2.34 2.40
CA PRO A 17 -14.19 2.11 3.32
C PRO A 17 -14.05 3.05 4.52
N VAL A 18 -15.06 3.85 4.79
CA VAL A 18 -15.06 4.78 5.94
C VAL A 18 -15.43 4.03 7.22
N ILE A 19 -16.14 2.91 7.10
CA ILE A 19 -16.56 2.09 8.23
C ILE A 19 -15.40 1.18 8.65
N LEU A 20 -14.87 1.47 9.83
CA LEU A 20 -13.97 0.60 10.59
C LEU A 20 -14.67 -0.74 10.82
N GLY A 21 -14.34 -1.75 10.01
CA GLY A 21 -14.81 -3.12 10.26
C GLY A 21 -15.13 -3.94 9.03
N LYS A 22 -15.25 -3.37 7.83
CA LYS A 22 -15.40 -4.19 6.62
C LYS A 22 -14.96 -3.47 5.36
N ALA A 23 -13.89 -3.97 4.74
CA ALA A 23 -13.53 -3.60 3.39
C ALA A 23 -14.24 -4.52 2.39
N PHE A 24 -15.35 -4.05 1.81
CA PHE A 24 -16.18 -4.87 0.94
C PHE A 24 -15.47 -5.30 -0.36
N ASP A 25 -14.47 -4.53 -0.81
CA ASP A 25 -13.82 -4.75 -2.11
C ASP A 25 -12.31 -5.04 -2.04
N PHE A 26 -11.72 -5.07 -0.83
CA PHE A 26 -10.33 -5.48 -0.68
C PHE A 26 -10.21 -7.00 -0.63
N LYS A 27 -9.21 -7.52 -1.33
CA LYS A 27 -8.96 -8.95 -1.44
C LYS A 27 -7.80 -9.37 -0.55
N GLU A 28 -7.95 -10.51 0.13
CA GLU A 28 -6.92 -11.06 1.02
C GLU A 28 -5.60 -11.31 0.28
N GLU A 29 -5.64 -11.73 -0.98
CA GLU A 29 -4.44 -11.97 -1.79
C GLU A 29 -3.64 -10.70 -2.10
N ASN A 30 -4.16 -9.51 -1.80
CA ASN A 30 -3.46 -8.23 -1.95
C ASN A 30 -2.87 -7.71 -0.63
N VAL A 31 -3.12 -8.39 0.49
CA VAL A 31 -2.62 -8.02 1.81
C VAL A 31 -1.19 -8.52 1.98
N ARG A 32 -0.29 -7.64 2.43
CA ARG A 32 1.11 -7.97 2.67
C ARG A 32 1.60 -7.34 3.97
N ARG A 33 2.54 -7.97 4.65
CA ARG A 33 3.28 -7.32 5.74
C ARG A 33 4.28 -6.34 5.16
N CYS A 34 4.61 -5.30 5.92
CA CYS A 34 5.67 -4.38 5.54
C CYS A 34 6.46 -3.87 6.74
N ASN A 35 7.72 -3.55 6.50
CA ASN A 35 8.56 -2.82 7.44
C ASN A 35 8.64 -1.36 7.00
N SER A 36 8.35 -0.44 7.91
CA SER A 36 8.37 1.00 7.64
C SER A 36 9.61 1.66 8.24
N THR A 37 10.33 2.43 7.43
CA THR A 37 11.49 3.22 7.85
C THR A 37 11.28 4.68 7.45
N LEU A 38 11.45 5.60 8.39
CA LEU A 38 11.53 7.03 8.08
C LEU A 38 12.85 7.29 7.34
N VAL A 39 12.78 7.82 6.13
CA VAL A 39 13.97 8.06 5.29
C VAL A 39 14.29 9.53 5.09
N MET A 40 13.31 10.41 5.33
CA MET A 40 13.51 11.85 5.26
C MET A 40 12.49 12.54 6.15
N GLU A 41 12.95 13.56 6.86
CA GLU A 41 12.12 14.46 7.64
C GLU A 41 12.55 15.89 7.30
N GLY A 42 11.62 16.65 6.75
CA GLY A 42 11.76 18.08 6.52
C GLY A 42 10.86 18.87 7.45
N GLU A 43 10.90 20.19 7.36
CA GLU A 43 10.14 21.07 8.26
C GLU A 43 8.61 20.84 8.20
N ASN A 44 8.09 20.52 7.01
CA ASN A 44 6.64 20.43 6.76
C ASN A 44 6.20 19.07 6.20
N TYR A 45 7.13 18.14 5.99
CA TYR A 45 6.83 16.86 5.38
C TYR A 45 7.78 15.77 5.89
N TYR A 46 7.38 14.52 5.73
CA TYR A 46 8.26 13.39 5.94
C TYR A 46 8.04 12.32 4.87
N THR A 47 9.08 11.55 4.56
CA THR A 47 9.01 10.44 3.61
C THR A 47 9.31 9.13 4.32
N VAL A 48 8.45 8.14 4.10
CA VAL A 48 8.58 6.79 4.63
C VAL A 48 8.87 5.85 3.48
N HIS A 49 9.91 5.06 3.65
CA HIS A 49 10.15 3.89 2.83
C HIS A 49 9.47 2.69 3.50
N ARG A 50 8.70 1.92 2.75
CA ARG A 50 8.09 0.69 3.22
C ARG A 50 8.52 -0.48 2.36
N LYS A 51 9.21 -1.42 2.98
CA LYS A 51 9.64 -2.67 2.35
C LYS A 51 8.59 -3.74 2.59
N VAL A 52 7.98 -4.24 1.52
CA VAL A 52 6.91 -5.24 1.58
C VAL A 52 7.49 -6.64 1.39
N ASP A 53 8.28 -6.82 0.33
CA ASP A 53 8.98 -8.06 0.02
C ASP A 53 10.27 -7.75 -0.77
N LYS A 54 11.03 -8.75 -1.21
CA LYS A 54 12.29 -8.59 -1.96
C LYS A 54 12.15 -7.74 -3.23
N ASN A 55 10.98 -7.75 -3.85
CA ASN A 55 10.73 -7.12 -5.14
C ASN A 55 9.70 -6.00 -5.09
N ILE A 56 9.22 -5.63 -3.90
CA ILE A 56 8.16 -4.64 -3.72
C ILE A 56 8.54 -3.67 -2.60
N ASP A 57 8.80 -2.43 -3.00
CA ASP A 57 9.10 -1.32 -2.11
C ASP A 57 8.16 -0.15 -2.38
N LEU A 58 7.88 0.65 -1.36
CA LEU A 58 7.05 1.85 -1.48
C LEU A 58 7.78 3.05 -0.90
N LEU A 59 7.73 4.17 -1.60
CA LEU A 59 8.16 5.46 -1.10
C LEU A 59 6.95 6.38 -0.98
N MET A 60 6.65 6.87 0.22
CA MET A 60 5.45 7.66 0.48
C MET A 60 5.80 8.94 1.22
N THR A 61 5.37 10.08 0.70
CA THR A 61 5.58 11.40 1.31
C THR A 61 4.28 11.95 1.86
N TYR A 62 4.33 12.47 3.09
CA TYR A 62 3.20 13.04 3.80
C TYR A 62 3.55 14.44 4.31
N SER A 63 2.57 15.34 4.39
CA SER A 63 2.69 16.60 5.14
C SER A 63 2.56 16.35 6.64
N ILE A 64 3.22 17.17 7.46
CA ILE A 64 3.17 17.06 8.93
C ILE A 64 1.88 17.69 9.47
N SER A 65 1.50 18.88 8.99
CA SER A 65 0.31 19.61 9.46
C SER A 65 -0.32 20.46 8.34
N PRO A 66 -1.59 20.20 7.97
CA PRO A 66 -2.39 19.04 8.32
C PRO A 66 -1.75 17.74 7.80
N PHE A 67 -1.96 16.63 8.52
CA PHE A 67 -1.47 15.33 8.08
C PHE A 67 -2.18 14.90 6.80
N ASN A 68 -1.49 14.92 5.67
CA ASN A 68 -2.04 14.50 4.39
C ASN A 68 -1.01 13.73 3.58
N PHE A 69 -1.49 12.81 2.76
CA PHE A 69 -0.66 12.20 1.73
C PHE A 69 -0.39 13.22 0.62
N ILE A 70 0.88 13.37 0.25
CA ILE A 70 1.29 14.27 -0.83
C ILE A 70 1.50 13.48 -2.13
N ARG A 71 2.30 12.42 -2.06
CA ARG A 71 2.64 11.56 -3.21
C ARG A 71 3.24 10.25 -2.75
N GLY A 72 3.27 9.27 -3.63
CA GLY A 72 4.00 8.04 -3.39
C GLY A 72 4.13 7.17 -4.62
N TYR A 73 5.08 6.24 -4.54
CA TYR A 73 5.48 5.36 -5.63
C TYR A 73 5.61 3.94 -5.09
N VAL A 74 5.17 2.97 -5.89
CA VAL A 74 5.45 1.55 -5.68
C VAL A 74 6.50 1.12 -6.69
N TYR A 75 7.59 0.54 -6.22
CA TYR A 75 8.60 -0.11 -7.03
C TYR A 75 8.36 -1.61 -6.96
N ALA A 76 7.81 -2.19 -8.02
CA ALA A 76 7.49 -3.61 -8.08
C ALA A 76 8.11 -4.24 -9.33
N ASN A 77 8.91 -5.31 -9.15
CA ASN A 77 9.54 -6.07 -10.25
C ASN A 77 10.30 -5.16 -11.26
N GLY A 78 11.05 -4.18 -10.75
CA GLY A 78 11.82 -3.25 -11.58
C GLY A 78 11.00 -2.17 -12.30
N LYS A 79 9.69 -2.06 -12.02
CA LYS A 79 8.80 -1.03 -12.57
C LYS A 79 8.33 -0.09 -11.46
N GLU A 80 8.08 1.16 -11.83
CA GLU A 80 7.52 2.19 -10.95
C GLU A 80 6.03 2.40 -11.26
N TYR A 81 5.23 2.50 -10.20
CA TYR A 81 3.78 2.73 -10.26
C TYR A 81 3.40 3.86 -9.31
N ASN A 82 2.49 4.73 -9.73
CA ASN A 82 2.03 5.84 -8.90
C ASN A 82 0.99 5.36 -7.87
N ILE A 83 1.16 5.82 -6.62
CA ILE A 83 0.13 5.68 -5.59
C ILE A 83 -0.84 6.86 -5.74
N VAL A 84 -2.08 6.55 -6.10
CA VAL A 84 -3.13 7.54 -6.37
C VAL A 84 -3.77 8.05 -5.09
N LYS A 85 -3.95 7.14 -4.12
CA LYS A 85 -4.64 7.40 -2.85
C LYS A 85 -4.09 6.49 -1.78
N THR A 86 -4.10 6.95 -0.53
CA THR A 86 -3.79 6.12 0.64
C THR A 86 -4.78 6.39 1.77
N ALA A 87 -5.04 5.37 2.58
CA ALA A 87 -5.75 5.51 3.85
C ALA A 87 -5.09 4.63 4.90
N ARG A 88 -5.22 5.06 6.17
CA ARG A 88 -4.72 4.30 7.32
C ARG A 88 -5.88 3.96 8.24
N TYR A 89 -5.89 2.71 8.67
CA TYR A 89 -6.90 2.14 9.56
C TYR A 89 -6.20 1.57 10.78
N ALA A 90 -6.75 1.85 11.97
CA ALA A 90 -6.30 1.22 13.20
C ALA A 90 -6.58 -0.30 13.16
N SER A 91 -7.73 -0.70 12.63
CA SER A 91 -8.09 -2.08 12.36
C SER A 91 -9.02 -2.16 11.15
N LEU A 92 -8.89 -3.22 10.35
CA LEU A 92 -9.70 -3.45 9.15
C LEU A 92 -9.91 -4.94 8.91
N GLN A 93 -11.17 -5.35 8.72
CA GLN A 93 -11.50 -6.70 8.27
C GLN A 93 -11.44 -6.76 6.75
N ILE A 94 -10.72 -7.75 6.23
CA ILE A 94 -10.56 -8.04 4.80
C ILE A 94 -10.86 -9.52 4.63
N GLY A 95 -11.92 -9.83 3.88
CA GLY A 95 -12.46 -11.19 3.83
C GLY A 95 -12.83 -11.70 5.23
N ASN A 96 -12.18 -12.79 5.63
CA ASN A 96 -12.41 -13.47 6.91
C ASN A 96 -11.41 -13.09 8.02
N TYR A 97 -10.43 -12.23 7.73
CA TYR A 97 -9.39 -11.86 8.68
C TYR A 97 -9.48 -10.40 9.10
N CYS A 98 -9.17 -10.13 10.37
CA CYS A 98 -8.98 -8.79 10.90
C CYS A 98 -7.49 -8.48 11.01
N HIS A 99 -7.09 -7.31 10.51
CA HIS A 99 -5.72 -6.83 10.55
C HIS A 99 -5.67 -5.48 11.27
N ASP A 100 -4.68 -5.30 12.14
CA ASP A 100 -4.43 -4.03 12.82
C ASP A 100 -3.37 -3.21 12.08
N ASN A 101 -3.36 -1.89 12.27
CA ASN A 101 -2.39 -0.96 11.70
C ASN A 101 -2.25 -1.09 10.16
N VAL A 102 -3.38 -1.10 9.46
CA VAL A 102 -3.45 -1.34 8.02
C VAL A 102 -3.31 -0.03 7.25
N CYS A 103 -2.47 -0.04 6.22
CA CYS A 103 -2.42 1.02 5.23
C CYS A 103 -2.92 0.50 3.89
N VAL A 104 -3.99 1.09 3.39
CA VAL A 104 -4.48 0.81 2.04
C VAL A 104 -3.80 1.77 1.07
N VAL A 105 -3.27 1.23 -0.02
CA VAL A 105 -2.66 2.01 -1.10
C VAL A 105 -3.39 1.67 -2.40
N GLN A 106 -3.89 2.69 -3.07
CA GLN A 106 -4.49 2.56 -4.40
C GLN A 106 -3.42 2.82 -5.44
N VAL A 107 -3.24 1.84 -6.32
CA VAL A 107 -2.32 1.90 -7.45
C VAL A 107 -3.15 1.83 -8.71
N ASP A 108 -2.73 2.53 -9.75
CA ASP A 108 -3.49 2.67 -10.98
C ASP A 108 -3.57 1.39 -11.84
N THR A 109 -2.75 0.40 -11.52
CA THR A 109 -2.51 -0.85 -12.26
C THR A 109 -2.19 -1.99 -11.28
N ASN A 110 -2.58 -3.21 -11.62
CA ASN A 110 -2.22 -4.40 -10.83
C ASN A 110 -0.71 -4.69 -10.94
N ILE A 111 0.01 -4.60 -9.81
CA ILE A 111 1.45 -4.83 -9.73
C ILE A 111 1.85 -6.31 -9.65
N PHE A 112 0.87 -7.22 -9.51
CA PHE A 112 1.07 -8.67 -9.36
C PHE A 112 0.83 -9.46 -10.65
N THR A 113 0.39 -8.84 -11.75
CA THR A 113 0.05 -9.59 -12.98
C THR A 113 1.25 -10.04 -13.79
N ASP A 114 2.41 -9.39 -13.64
CA ASP A 114 3.61 -9.74 -14.41
C ASP A 114 4.34 -10.99 -13.90
N THR A 115 4.15 -11.38 -12.63
CA THR A 115 4.81 -12.57 -12.07
C THR A 115 4.31 -13.90 -12.67
N LYS A 116 3.15 -13.94 -13.31
CA LYS A 116 2.64 -15.17 -13.96
C LYS A 116 3.29 -15.46 -15.32
N LYS A 117 3.74 -14.45 -16.06
CA LYS A 117 4.39 -14.69 -17.37
C LYS A 117 5.80 -15.24 -17.21
N ASP A 118 6.52 -14.83 -16.17
CA ASP A 118 7.88 -15.28 -15.92
C ASP A 118 7.96 -16.72 -15.38
N GLN A 119 6.86 -17.25 -14.83
CA GLN A 119 6.78 -18.66 -14.42
C GLN A 119 6.41 -19.62 -15.55
N LEU A 120 5.74 -19.13 -16.60
CA LEU A 120 5.36 -19.95 -17.77
C LEU A 120 6.47 -20.07 -18.82
N ASN A 121 7.47 -19.18 -18.79
CA ASN A 121 8.62 -19.22 -19.70
C ASN A 121 9.81 -20.03 -19.14
N ASN A 122 9.65 -20.68 -17.99
CA ASN A 122 10.68 -21.49 -17.32
C ASN A 122 10.28 -22.98 -17.18
N ILE A 123 9.36 -23.46 -18.03
CA ILE A 123 8.97 -24.88 -18.15
C ILE A 123 9.21 -25.34 -19.57
#